data_AF-A0A7M3SCI3-F1
#
_entry.id   AF-A0A7M3SCI3-F1
#
_cell.length_a   1.000
_cell.length_b   1.000
_cell.length_c   1.000
_cell.angle_alpha   90.00
_cell.angle_beta   90.00
_cell.angle_gamma   90.00
#
_symmetry.space_group_name_H-M   'P 1'
#
loop_
_entity.id
_entity.type
_entity.pdbx_description
1 polymer ?
#
loop_
_entity_poly.entity_id
_entity_poly.type
_entity_poly.pdbx_seq_one_letter_code
_entity_poly.pdbx_strand_id
1 'polypeptide(L)' 'MVMECNIDARGKALRLFGGLASIVGGLCIAGVAYLDIVELPYLWYASAGMLAGGSLGVLEGWSGWCVARAMGIWTPI' A
#
# COMPACT_ATOMS: atom_id res chain seq x y z
N MET A 1 -7.56 0.41 -23.57
CA MET A 1 -7.86 1.61 -22.74
C MET A 1 -6.56 1.97 -22.08
N VAL A 2 -5.94 3.10 -22.45
CA VAL A 2 -4.64 3.49 -21.90
C VAL A 2 -4.87 3.87 -20.43
N MET A 3 -4.22 3.13 -19.53
CA MET A 3 -4.22 3.41 -18.11
C MET A 3 -3.38 4.67 -17.89
N GLU A 4 -4.03 5.84 -17.91
CA GLU A 4 -3.34 7.11 -17.85
C GLU A 4 -3.18 7.56 -16.39
N CYS A 5 -1.92 7.75 -15.99
CA CYS A 5 -1.59 8.26 -14.66
C CYS A 5 -1.65 9.78 -14.73
N ASN A 6 -2.73 10.39 -14.26
CA ASN A 6 -2.80 11.86 -14.14
C ASN A 6 -2.05 12.37 -12.87
N ILE A 7 -0.98 11.67 -12.47
CA ILE A 7 -0.16 11.97 -11.29
C ILE A 7 1.24 12.35 -11.75
N ASP A 8 1.85 13.30 -11.06
CA ASP A 8 3.22 13.73 -11.34
C ASP A 8 4.21 12.58 -11.07
N ALA A 9 5.38 12.58 -11.71
CA ALA A 9 6.41 11.57 -11.49
C ALA A 9 6.79 11.43 -10.00
N ARG A 10 6.69 12.53 -9.24
CA ARG A 10 6.83 12.52 -7.77
C ARG A 10 5.73 11.74 -7.06
N GLY A 11 4.47 11.94 -7.42
CA GLY A 11 3.32 11.23 -6.83
C GLY A 11 3.38 9.73 -7.10
N LYS A 12 3.87 9.35 -8.29
CA LYS A 12 4.12 7.96 -8.68
C LYS A 12 5.18 7.31 -7.79
N ALA A 13 6.31 7.99 -7.60
CA ALA A 13 7.40 7.50 -6.75
C ALA A 13 6.95 7.36 -5.28
N LEU A 14 6.27 8.37 -4.74
CA LEU A 14 5.74 8.34 -3.36
C LEU A 14 4.81 7.15 -3.11
N ARG A 15 3.90 6.86 -4.05
CA ARG A 15 3.00 5.69 -3.94
C ARG A 15 3.74 4.36 -4.04
N LEU A 16 4.72 4.27 -4.94
CA LEU A 16 5.54 3.07 -5.08
C LEU A 16 6.38 2.79 -3.83
N PHE A 17 7.12 3.80 -3.34
CA PHE A 17 7.97 3.66 -2.16
C PHE A 17 7.17 3.54 -0.87
N GLY A 18 6.08 4.29 -0.72
CA GLY A 18 5.16 4.15 0.42
C GLY A 18 4.46 2.80 0.43
N GLY A 19 4.05 2.30 -0.74
CA GLY A 19 3.51 0.96 -0.90
C GLY A 19 4.52 -0.12 -0.53
N LEU A 20 5.77 0.00 -0.98
CA LEU A 20 6.83 -0.94 -0.63
C LEU A 20 7.15 -0.90 0.88
N ALA A 21 7.25 0.29 1.46
CA ALA A 21 7.51 0.45 2.90
C ALA A 21 6.38 -0.14 3.76
N SER A 22 5.12 0.01 3.33
CA SER A 22 3.97 -0.59 4.02
C SER A 22 3.93 -2.11 3.87
N ILE A 23 4.32 -2.69 2.73
CA ILE A 23 4.49 -4.14 2.58
C ILE A 23 5.56 -4.66 3.55
N VAL A 24 6.73 -4.00 3.61
CA VAL A 24 7.81 -4.37 4.53
C VAL A 24 7.33 -4.29 5.99
N GLY A 25 6.64 -3.20 6.36
CA GLY A 25 6.04 -3.06 7.68
C GLY A 25 5.03 -4.16 8.01
N GLY A 26 4.15 -4.50 7.05
CA GLY A 26 3.16 -5.57 7.20
C GLY A 26 3.81 -6.95 7.38
N LEU A 27 4.91 -7.23 6.69
CA LEU A 27 5.70 -8.45 6.87
C LEU A 27 6.38 -8.50 8.24
N CYS A 28 6.93 -7.38 8.73
CA CYS A 28 7.48 -7.31 10.08
C CYS A 28 6.40 -7.61 11.14
N ILE A 29 5.20 -7.04 11.00
CA ILE A 29 4.07 -7.31 11.89
C ILE A 29 3.64 -8.78 11.80
N ALA A 30 3.57 -9.36 10.60
CA ALA A 30 3.29 -10.79 10.43
C ALA A 30 4.33 -11.66 11.15
N GLY A 31 5.62 -11.30 11.07
CA GLY A 31 6.69 -11.98 11.77
C GLY A 31 6.55 -11.92 13.30
N VAL A 32 6.19 -10.75 13.84
CA VAL A 32 5.89 -10.57 15.27
C VAL A 32 4.70 -11.43 15.70
N ALA A 33 3.64 -11.49 14.87
CA ALA A 33 2.47 -12.34 15.13
C ALA A 33 2.82 -13.83 15.10
N TYR A 34 3.66 -14.24 14.14
CA TYR A 34 4.07 -15.63 13.96
C TYR A 34 4.98 -16.13 15.09
N LEU A 35 5.85 -15.26 15.60
CA LEU A 35 6.75 -15.57 16.71
C LEU A 35 6.09 -15.42 18.09
N ASP A 36 4.80 -15.05 18.12
CA ASP A 36 4.01 -14.83 19.34
C ASP A 36 4.69 -13.87 20.34
N ILE A 37 5.44 -12.89 19.82
CA ILE A 37 6.18 -11.91 20.66
C ILE A 37 5.20 -10.98 21.38
N VAL A 38 4.02 -10.73 20.79
CA VAL A 38 2.97 -9.88 21.34
C VAL A 38 1.61 -10.53 21.14
N GLU A 39 0.92 -10.85 22.23
CA GLU A 39 -0.48 -11.32 22.22
C GLU A 39 -1.44 -10.15 21.98
N LEU A 40 -1.63 -9.80 20.70
CA LEU A 40 -2.66 -8.87 20.26
C LEU A 40 -3.58 -9.58 19.26
N PRO A 41 -4.88 -9.72 19.54
CA PRO A 41 -5.81 -10.45 18.67
C PRO A 41 -5.94 -9.83 17.27
N TYR A 42 -5.60 -8.55 17.13
CA TYR A 42 -5.74 -7.79 15.90
C TYR A 42 -4.46 -7.71 15.05
N LEU A 43 -3.35 -8.36 15.46
CA LEU A 43 -2.06 -8.21 14.78
C LEU A 43 -2.09 -8.74 13.33
N TRP A 44 -2.78 -9.86 13.11
CA TRP A 44 -2.97 -10.43 11.78
C TRP A 44 -3.81 -9.52 10.86
N TYR A 45 -4.85 -8.89 11.40
CA TYR A 45 -5.65 -7.93 10.64
C TYR A 45 -4.85 -6.67 10.29
N ALA A 46 -4.02 -6.19 11.22
CA ALA A 46 -3.12 -5.07 10.98
C ALA A 46 -2.10 -5.39 9.88
N SER A 47 -1.48 -6.58 9.92
CA SER A 47 -0.58 -7.06 8.88
C SER A 47 -1.30 -7.16 7.52
N ALA A 48 -2.48 -7.80 7.48
CA ALA A 48 -3.27 -7.94 6.26
C ALA A 48 -3.63 -6.57 5.65
N GLY A 49 -4.03 -5.60 6.48
CA GLY A 49 -4.33 -4.23 6.05
C GLY A 49 -3.11 -3.52 5.45
N MET A 50 -1.94 -3.66 6.08
CA MET A 50 -0.68 -3.10 5.57
C MET A 50 -0.24 -3.74 4.26
N LEU A 51 -0.35 -5.06 4.15
CA LEU A 51 0.00 -5.79 2.92
C LEU A 51 -0.96 -5.42 1.77
N ALA A 52 -2.26 -5.39 2.03
CA ALA A 52 -3.26 -5.03 1.02
C ALA A 52 -3.12 -3.57 0.59
N GLY A 53 -3.03 -2.63 1.54
CA GLY A 53 -2.84 -1.21 1.24
C GLY A 53 -1.52 -0.92 0.54
N GLY A 54 -0.44 -1.60 0.96
CA GLY A 54 0.87 -1.46 0.34
C GLY A 54 0.93 -2.02 -1.08
N SER A 55 0.31 -3.19 -1.30
CA SER A 55 0.17 -3.78 -2.64
C SER A 55 -0.61 -2.86 -3.58
N LEU A 56 -1.69 -2.25 -3.11
CA LEU A 56 -2.43 -1.25 -3.89
C LEU A 56 -1.57 -0.03 -4.23
N GLY A 57 -0.80 0.50 -3.26
CA GLY A 57 0.12 1.62 -3.50
C GLY A 57 1.19 1.29 -4.55
N VAL A 58 1.76 0.09 -4.51
CA VAL A 58 2.73 -0.38 -5.52
C VAL A 58 2.07 -0.54 -6.88
N LEU A 59 0.87 -1.12 -6.95
CA LEU A 59 0.12 -1.30 -8.20
C LEU A 59 -0.23 0.05 -8.84
N GLU A 60 -0.74 1.01 -8.05
CA GLU A 60 -1.03 2.37 -8.54
C GLU A 60 0.25 3.04 -9.06
N GLY A 61 1.34 2.92 -8.31
CA GLY A 61 2.65 3.47 -8.67
C GLY A 61 3.31 2.80 -9.87
N TRP A 62 3.10 1.50 -10.12
CA TRP A 62 3.74 0.77 -11.22
C TRP A 62 2.94 0.86 -12.53
N SER A 63 1.64 0.58 -12.45
CA SER A 63 0.73 0.58 -13.61
C SER A 63 0.47 1.97 -14.18
N GLY A 64 0.75 3.02 -13.39
CA GLY A 64 0.36 4.37 -13.78
C GLY A 64 -1.16 4.53 -13.81
N TRP A 65 -1.89 3.84 -12.94
CA TRP A 65 -3.33 4.00 -12.82
C TRP A 65 -3.71 4.31 -11.39
N CYS A 66 -4.32 5.48 -11.17
CA CYS A 66 -4.80 5.86 -9.85
C CYS A 66 -6.22 5.32 -9.65
N VAL A 67 -6.34 4.11 -9.10
CA VAL A 67 -7.62 3.52 -8.69
C VAL A 67 -8.38 4.46 -7.76
N ALA A 68 -7.68 5.13 -6.84
CA ALA A 68 -8.28 6.13 -5.94
C ALA A 68 -9.03 7.23 -6.71
N ARG A 69 -8.43 7.82 -7.75
CA ARG A 69 -9.10 8.84 -8.58
C ARG A 69 -10.21 8.25 -9.44
N ALA A 70 -10.06 7.02 -9.92
CA ALA A 70 -11.12 6.33 -10.65
C ALA A 70 -12.36 6.08 -9.77
N MET A 71 -12.16 5.87 -8.46
CA MET A 71 -13.23 5.79 -7.46
C MET A 71 -13.74 7.17 -6.99
N GLY A 72 -13.26 8.27 -7.58
CA GLY A 72 -13.64 9.64 -7.21
C GLY A 72 -12.99 10.17 -5.92
N ILE A 73 -12.02 9.44 -5.36
CA ILE A 73 -11.27 9.88 -4.18
C ILE A 73 -10.20 10.87 -4.63
N TRP A 74 -10.35 12.12 -4.18
CA TRP A 74 -9.36 13.15 -4.43
C TRP A 74 -8.09 12.87 -3.61
N THR A 75 -6.94 12.79 -4.29
CA THR A 75 -5.62 12.78 -3.64
C THR A 75 -4.87 14.07 -4.00
N PRO A 76 -4.37 14.84 -3.01
CA PRO A 76 -3.63 16.09 -3.22
C PRO A 76 -2.26 15.86 -3.89
N ILE A 77 -1.75 14.65 -3.76
CA ILE A 77 -0.55 14.11 -4.41
C ILE A 77 -0.92 13.44 -5.72
#